data_AF-A0A9E2AZA7-F1
#
_entry.id   AF-A0A9E2AZA7-F1
#
_cell.length_a   1.000
_cell.length_b   1.000
_cell.length_c   1.000
_cell.angle_alpha   90.00
_cell.angle_beta   90.00
_cell.angle_gamma   90.00
#
_symmetry.space_group_name_H-M   'P 1'
#
loop_
_entity.id
_entity.type
_entity.pdbx_description
1 polymer ?
#
loop_
_entity_poly.entity_id
_entity_poly.type
_entity_poly.pdbx_seq_one_letter_code
_entity_poly.pdbx_strand_id
1 'polypeptide(L)'
;SNGFRTGVALQIDNYDANESGDLLQADFKNCIIDGNSALELSLRDNDINAFNFSFDYSIIKFQDIAGQFEGNPLYDFSNNIYYKEVLLNQDIDFEDVTKNVFKIGEASAAKDIAKLEDAIQVPLDILGTNRTVLPDIGAYEYTPEN
;
A
#
# COMPACT_ATOMS: atom_id res chain seq x y z
N SER A 1 10.61 -21.98 13.53
CA SER A 1 10.30 -20.61 13.96
C SER A 1 10.09 -19.79 12.71
N ASN A 2 9.00 -19.03 12.63
CA ASN A 2 8.86 -18.04 11.57
C ASN A 2 9.79 -16.88 11.96
N GLY A 3 10.76 -16.56 11.11
CA GLY A 3 11.77 -15.55 11.39
C GLY A 3 11.13 -14.18 11.63
N PHE A 4 11.74 -13.38 12.50
CA PHE A 4 11.31 -12.01 12.70
C PHE A 4 11.50 -11.23 11.41
N ARG A 5 10.46 -10.54 10.99
CA ARG A 5 10.53 -9.55 9.92
C ARG A 5 11.31 -8.34 10.44
N THR A 6 12.34 -7.92 9.71
CA THR A 6 13.22 -6.81 10.10
C THR A 6 13.05 -5.56 9.22
N GLY A 7 12.21 -5.62 8.19
CA GLY A 7 11.96 -4.51 7.26
C GLY A 7 10.49 -4.08 7.24
N VAL A 8 10.23 -3.02 6.46
CA VAL A 8 8.91 -2.43 6.18
C VAL A 8 8.16 -3.19 5.07
N ALA A 9 6.83 -3.13 5.00
CA ALA A 9 5.96 -3.84 4.04
C ALA A 9 6.42 -3.58 2.61
N LEU A 10 6.72 -2.32 2.31
CA LEU A 10 7.22 -1.88 1.03
C LEU A 10 8.44 -0.99 1.20
N GLN A 11 9.56 -1.41 0.62
CA GLN A 11 10.74 -0.56 0.42
C GLN A 11 10.89 -0.27 -1.07
N ILE A 12 11.05 1.00 -1.42
CA ILE A 12 11.40 1.47 -2.75
C ILE A 12 12.76 2.15 -2.65
N ASP A 13 13.72 1.67 -3.42
CA ASP A 13 15.06 2.25 -3.53
C ASP A 13 15.50 2.34 -4.99
N ASN A 14 16.39 3.29 -5.29
CA ASN A 14 17.06 3.42 -6.58
C ASN A 14 18.58 3.16 -6.48
N TYR A 15 19.02 2.58 -5.37
CA TYR A 15 20.41 2.25 -5.10
C TYR A 15 20.56 1.11 -4.09
N ASP A 16 21.65 0.36 -4.24
CA ASP A 16 22.16 -0.57 -3.23
C ASP A 16 23.68 -0.41 -3.03
N ALA A 17 24.33 -1.39 -2.41
CA ALA A 17 25.76 -1.34 -2.12
C ALA A 17 26.66 -1.42 -3.37
N ASN A 18 26.14 -1.89 -4.50
CA ASN A 18 26.90 -2.20 -5.71
C ASN A 18 26.40 -1.43 -6.94
N GLU A 19 25.13 -1.04 -6.97
CA GLU A 19 24.45 -0.50 -8.15
C GLU A 19 23.50 0.66 -7.78
N SER A 20 23.28 1.54 -8.76
CA SER A 20 22.28 2.61 -8.71
C SER A 20 21.72 2.83 -10.11
N GLY A 21 20.49 3.31 -10.21
CA GLY A 21 19.85 3.51 -11.50
C GLY A 21 18.56 4.32 -11.40
N ASP A 22 18.06 4.78 -12.54
CA ASP A 22 16.84 5.56 -12.58
C ASP A 22 15.60 4.69 -12.27
N LEU A 23 14.88 5.03 -11.20
CA LEU A 23 13.52 4.56 -10.98
C LEU A 23 12.58 5.43 -11.82
N LEU A 24 12.33 5.00 -13.05
CA LEU A 24 11.50 5.76 -13.99
C LEU A 24 10.01 5.73 -13.65
N GLN A 25 9.53 4.65 -13.02
CA GLN A 25 8.13 4.46 -12.67
C GLN A 25 7.96 3.31 -11.66
N ALA A 26 7.21 3.57 -10.58
CA ALA A 26 6.68 2.56 -9.67
C ALA A 26 5.28 2.98 -9.20
N ASP A 27 4.24 2.37 -9.79
CA ASP A 27 2.85 2.74 -9.54
C ASP A 27 2.14 1.68 -8.70
N PHE A 28 1.54 2.12 -7.61
CA PHE A 28 0.73 1.31 -6.70
C PHE A 28 -0.71 1.80 -6.77
N LYS A 29 -1.62 0.94 -7.24
CA LYS A 29 -3.02 1.30 -7.45
C LYS A 29 -3.93 0.34 -6.72
N ASN A 30 -4.91 0.84 -5.98
CA ASN A 30 -5.81 -0.01 -5.18
C ASN A 30 -5.04 -0.95 -4.24
N CYS A 31 -3.96 -0.46 -3.63
CA CYS A 31 -3.03 -1.26 -2.82
C CYS A 31 -3.21 -1.02 -1.32
N ILE A 32 -2.92 -2.05 -0.51
CA ILE A 32 -2.80 -1.95 0.96
C ILE A 32 -1.34 -2.21 1.32
N ILE A 33 -0.70 -1.24 1.97
CA ILE A 33 0.66 -1.34 2.51
C ILE A 33 0.53 -1.36 4.03
N ASP A 34 0.46 -2.57 4.60
CA ASP A 34 0.26 -2.82 6.03
C ASP A 34 1.16 -3.97 6.51
N GLY A 35 1.41 -4.00 7.82
CA GLY A 35 2.23 -4.98 8.51
C GLY A 35 2.23 -4.76 10.02
N ASN A 36 3.17 -5.42 10.71
CA ASN A 36 3.23 -5.44 12.17
C ASN A 36 3.94 -4.24 12.81
N SER A 37 4.58 -3.39 12.02
CA SER A 37 5.36 -2.22 12.44
C SER A 37 4.55 -0.93 12.28
N ALA A 38 4.97 0.12 12.99
CA ALA A 38 4.33 1.44 12.91
C ALA A 38 4.56 2.11 11.54
N LEU A 39 5.71 1.86 10.93
CA LEU A 39 6.10 2.37 9.63
C LEU A 39 6.25 1.20 8.68
N GLU A 40 5.43 1.14 7.63
CA GLU A 40 5.41 0.03 6.67
C GLU A 40 5.79 0.47 5.24
N LEU A 41 6.19 1.73 5.07
CA LEU A 41 6.76 2.26 3.84
C LEU A 41 8.16 2.81 4.11
N SER A 42 9.10 2.50 3.21
CA SER A 42 10.45 3.06 3.18
C SER A 42 10.77 3.51 1.76
N LEU A 43 11.10 4.77 1.61
CA LEU A 43 11.51 5.40 0.36
C LEU A 43 12.97 5.84 0.50
N ARG A 44 13.82 5.35 -0.40
CA ARG A 44 15.27 5.60 -0.38
C ARG A 44 15.72 6.10 -1.74
N ASP A 45 15.65 7.41 -1.89
CA ASP A 45 16.25 8.12 -3.02
C ASP A 45 17.76 8.32 -2.76
N ASN A 46 18.57 8.22 -3.81
CA ASN A 46 19.99 8.57 -3.80
C ASN A 46 20.25 10.04 -4.17
N ASP A 47 19.21 10.82 -4.48
CA ASP A 47 19.24 12.23 -4.88
C ASP A 47 20.04 12.51 -6.17
N ILE A 48 20.37 11.46 -6.94
CA ILE A 48 21.19 11.53 -8.16
C ILE A 48 20.39 11.02 -9.37
N ASN A 49 19.77 9.86 -9.22
CA ASN A 49 18.98 9.20 -10.23
C ASN A 49 17.50 9.59 -10.13
N ALA A 50 16.74 9.36 -11.19
CA ALA A 50 15.29 9.57 -11.11
C ALA A 50 14.68 8.68 -10.00
N PHE A 51 13.71 9.22 -9.27
CA PHE A 51 12.97 8.52 -8.23
C PHE A 51 11.46 8.77 -8.37
N ASN A 52 10.86 8.16 -9.39
CA ASN A 52 9.45 8.35 -9.71
C ASN A 52 8.61 7.19 -9.19
N PHE A 53 7.74 7.47 -8.23
CA PHE A 53 6.76 6.53 -7.69
C PHE A 53 5.39 7.22 -7.61
N SER A 54 4.32 6.43 -7.51
CA SER A 54 2.98 6.96 -7.22
C SER A 54 2.11 5.94 -6.49
N PHE A 55 1.25 6.43 -5.61
CA PHE A 55 0.18 5.69 -4.95
C PHE A 55 -1.15 6.32 -5.35
N ASP A 56 -2.05 5.54 -5.93
CA ASP A 56 -3.39 5.96 -6.36
C ASP A 56 -4.42 5.06 -5.66
N TYR A 57 -5.36 5.63 -4.90
CA TYR A 57 -6.38 4.90 -4.15
C TYR A 57 -5.79 3.77 -3.32
N SER A 58 -4.92 4.09 -2.37
CA SER A 58 -4.19 3.10 -1.58
C SER A 58 -4.25 3.40 -0.09
N ILE A 59 -4.11 2.38 0.74
CA ILE A 59 -4.03 2.54 2.20
C ILE A 59 -2.62 2.23 2.64
N ILE A 60 -2.02 3.11 3.46
CA ILE A 60 -0.64 2.98 3.91
C ILE A 60 -0.57 3.11 5.43
N LYS A 61 0.08 2.15 6.09
CA LYS A 61 0.45 2.25 7.49
C LYS A 61 1.77 2.99 7.64
N PHE A 62 1.67 4.22 8.13
CA PHE A 62 2.79 5.12 8.37
C PHE A 62 2.50 5.99 9.60
N GLN A 63 2.75 5.44 10.79
CA GLN A 63 2.54 6.10 12.09
C GLN A 63 3.85 6.72 12.59
N ASP A 64 4.20 7.90 12.05
CA ASP A 64 5.37 8.66 12.49
C ASP A 64 5.10 9.48 13.77
N ILE A 65 4.86 8.79 14.88
CA ILE A 65 4.49 9.41 16.17
C ILE A 65 5.59 10.35 16.68
N ALA A 66 6.85 10.09 16.33
CA ALA A 66 8.00 10.87 16.78
C ALA A 66 8.39 12.01 15.81
N GLY A 67 7.68 12.18 14.70
CA GLY A 67 7.97 13.23 13.71
C GLY A 67 9.33 13.08 13.03
N GLN A 68 9.83 11.85 12.88
CA GLN A 68 11.14 11.57 12.29
C GLN A 68 11.21 11.95 10.80
N PHE A 69 10.07 11.95 10.12
CA PHE A 69 9.93 12.26 8.70
C PHE A 69 9.22 13.60 8.45
N GLU A 70 8.98 14.39 9.50
CA GLU A 70 8.39 15.72 9.37
C GLU A 70 9.27 16.61 8.45
N GLY A 71 8.65 17.19 7.43
CA GLY A 71 9.34 18.02 6.43
C GLY A 71 10.13 17.25 5.37
N ASN A 72 10.15 15.91 5.40
CA ASN A 72 10.71 15.12 4.31
C ASN A 72 9.75 15.08 3.11
N PRO A 73 10.15 15.60 1.93
CA PRO A 73 9.27 15.68 0.76
C PRO A 73 8.82 14.31 0.23
N LEU A 74 9.58 13.23 0.47
CA LEU A 74 9.18 11.88 0.07
C LEU A 74 7.96 11.38 0.85
N TYR A 75 7.73 11.89 2.06
CA TYR A 75 6.62 11.49 2.94
C TYR A 75 5.58 12.61 3.09
N ASP A 76 5.55 13.57 2.15
CA ASP A 76 4.45 14.54 2.04
C ASP A 76 3.23 13.86 1.41
N PHE A 77 2.42 13.20 2.25
CA PHE A 77 1.18 12.54 1.84
C PHE A 77 0.09 13.49 1.35
N SER A 78 0.30 14.83 1.41
CA SER A 78 -0.60 15.81 0.79
C SER A 78 -0.25 16.09 -0.68
N ASN A 79 0.89 15.60 -1.16
CA ASN A 79 1.32 15.73 -2.55
C ASN A 79 0.55 14.76 -3.46
N ASN A 80 -0.52 15.26 -4.09
CA ASN A 80 -1.37 14.49 -5.01
C ASN A 80 -0.68 13.96 -6.28
N ILE A 81 0.58 14.34 -6.56
CA ILE A 81 1.36 13.72 -7.64
C ILE A 81 1.84 12.33 -7.20
N TYR A 82 2.27 12.19 -5.95
CA TYR A 82 2.81 10.95 -5.40
C TYR A 82 1.77 10.14 -4.61
N TYR A 83 0.79 10.81 -4.01
CA TYR A 83 -0.19 10.22 -3.10
C TYR A 83 -1.60 10.73 -3.42
N LYS A 84 -2.24 10.11 -4.42
CA LYS A 84 -3.59 10.47 -4.82
C LYS A 84 -4.60 9.56 -4.13
N GLU A 85 -5.56 10.16 -3.41
CA GLU A 85 -6.61 9.42 -2.68
C GLU A 85 -6.01 8.33 -1.76
N VAL A 86 -4.94 8.69 -1.04
CA VAL A 86 -4.26 7.79 -0.10
C VAL A 86 -4.83 7.97 1.29
N LEU A 87 -5.23 6.87 1.93
CA LEU A 87 -5.64 6.86 3.33
C LEU A 87 -4.49 6.36 4.20
N LEU A 88 -4.25 7.03 5.33
CA LEU A 88 -3.21 6.64 6.27
C LEU A 88 -3.79 5.95 7.50
N ASN A 89 -3.12 4.90 7.96
CA ASN A 89 -3.31 4.30 9.27
C ASN A 89 -4.76 3.88 9.57
N GLN A 90 -5.50 3.45 8.55
CA GLN A 90 -6.86 2.96 8.70
C GLN A 90 -6.88 1.50 9.16
N ASP A 91 -7.99 1.09 9.78
CA ASP A 91 -8.22 -0.31 10.12
C ASP A 91 -8.71 -1.07 8.89
N ILE A 92 -7.95 -2.09 8.50
CA ILE A 92 -8.27 -2.94 7.34
C ILE A 92 -9.25 -4.06 7.73
N ASP A 93 -9.46 -4.33 9.02
CA ASP A 93 -10.35 -5.41 9.49
C ASP A 93 -10.00 -6.76 8.86
N PHE A 94 -8.72 -7.16 8.90
CA PHE A 94 -8.29 -8.45 8.37
C PHE A 94 -8.88 -9.62 9.19
N GLU A 95 -9.40 -10.65 8.50
CA GLU A 95 -10.06 -11.80 9.12
C GLU A 95 -9.19 -12.56 10.15
N ASP A 96 -8.00 -13.03 9.75
CA ASP A 96 -7.07 -13.69 10.67
C ASP A 96 -5.62 -13.63 10.15
N VAL A 97 -4.93 -12.54 10.47
CA VAL A 97 -3.53 -12.34 10.09
C VAL A 97 -2.59 -13.40 10.67
N THR A 98 -2.94 -14.05 11.79
CA THR A 98 -2.10 -15.09 12.42
C THR A 98 -2.10 -16.39 11.62
N LYS A 99 -3.14 -16.59 10.81
CA LYS A 99 -3.27 -17.70 9.85
C LYS A 99 -2.93 -17.29 8.41
N ASN A 100 -2.44 -16.07 8.18
CA ASN A 100 -2.23 -15.48 6.86
C ASN A 100 -3.53 -15.35 6.04
N VAL A 101 -4.67 -15.12 6.71
CA VAL A 101 -5.95 -14.83 6.05
C VAL A 101 -6.14 -13.32 6.04
N PHE A 102 -5.81 -12.72 4.91
CA PHE A 102 -5.84 -11.26 4.69
C PHE A 102 -7.08 -10.79 3.92
N LYS A 103 -8.16 -11.59 3.94
CA LYS A 103 -9.47 -11.10 3.52
C LYS A 103 -9.88 -9.94 4.43
N ILE A 104 -10.51 -8.94 3.85
CA ILE A 104 -11.03 -7.80 4.60
C ILE A 104 -12.43 -8.13 5.12
N GLY A 105 -12.77 -7.58 6.29
CA GLY A 105 -14.07 -7.74 6.91
C GLY A 105 -15.07 -6.65 6.52
N GLU A 106 -16.28 -6.77 7.05
CA GLU A 106 -17.39 -5.85 6.74
C GLU A 106 -17.10 -4.41 7.15
N ALA A 107 -16.34 -4.20 8.23
CA ALA A 107 -16.04 -2.88 8.78
C ALA A 107 -14.75 -2.28 8.19
N SER A 108 -14.14 -2.95 7.21
CA SER A 108 -12.88 -2.53 6.61
C SER A 108 -12.96 -1.14 6.01
N ALA A 109 -11.97 -0.30 6.30
CA ALA A 109 -11.80 0.98 5.63
C ALA A 109 -11.45 0.84 4.14
N ALA A 110 -11.02 -0.34 3.69
CA ALA A 110 -10.73 -0.60 2.27
C ALA A 110 -11.97 -0.87 1.42
N LYS A 111 -13.14 -1.04 2.04
CA LYS A 111 -14.34 -1.52 1.37
C LYS A 111 -14.99 -0.46 0.47
N ASP A 112 -15.39 -0.84 -0.74
CA ASP A 112 -16.14 -0.08 -1.75
C ASP A 112 -15.49 1.25 -2.21
N ILE A 113 -14.20 1.46 -1.91
CA ILE A 113 -13.50 2.74 -2.14
C ILE A 113 -12.35 2.67 -3.14
N ALA A 114 -12.10 1.52 -3.79
CA ALA A 114 -11.07 1.47 -4.82
C ALA A 114 -11.48 2.20 -6.10
N LYS A 115 -10.48 2.54 -6.89
CA LYS A 115 -10.66 3.16 -8.20
C LYS A 115 -11.18 2.15 -9.22
N LEU A 116 -12.40 2.38 -9.69
CA LEU A 116 -13.09 1.50 -10.63
C LEU A 116 -12.34 1.33 -11.96
N GLU A 117 -11.72 2.39 -12.50
CA GLU A 117 -11.01 2.30 -13.78
C GLU A 117 -9.80 1.36 -13.74
N ASP A 118 -9.15 1.24 -12.59
CA ASP A 118 -8.04 0.30 -12.40
C ASP A 118 -8.56 -1.11 -12.08
N ALA A 119 -9.67 -1.23 -11.33
CA ALA A 119 -10.33 -2.52 -11.12
C ALA A 119 -10.86 -3.15 -12.42
N ILE A 120 -11.33 -2.35 -13.38
CA ILE A 120 -11.76 -2.85 -14.71
C ILE A 120 -10.60 -3.51 -15.47
N GLN A 121 -9.35 -3.04 -15.28
CA GLN A 121 -8.17 -3.62 -15.92
C GLN A 121 -7.73 -4.94 -15.26
N VAL A 122 -8.05 -5.11 -13.96
CA VAL A 122 -7.75 -6.32 -13.17
C VAL A 122 -9.04 -6.77 -12.46
N PRO A 123 -10.02 -7.31 -13.21
CA PRO A 123 -11.42 -7.41 -12.75
C PRO A 123 -11.68 -8.52 -11.74
N LEU A 124 -10.68 -9.34 -11.41
CA LEU A 124 -10.78 -10.45 -10.49
C LEU A 124 -9.80 -10.26 -9.33
N ASP A 125 -10.27 -10.56 -8.11
CA ASP A 125 -9.40 -10.66 -6.94
C ASP A 125 -8.57 -11.96 -6.96
N ILE A 126 -7.75 -12.18 -5.93
CA ILE A 126 -6.87 -13.37 -5.85
C ILE A 126 -7.64 -14.71 -5.77
N LEU A 127 -8.93 -14.68 -5.43
CA LEU A 127 -9.81 -15.85 -5.34
C LEU A 127 -10.71 -16.00 -6.58
N GLY A 128 -10.66 -15.07 -7.54
CA GLY A 128 -11.50 -15.05 -8.73
C GLY A 128 -12.85 -14.34 -8.53
N THR A 129 -13.02 -13.59 -7.44
CA THR A 129 -14.20 -12.74 -7.18
C THR A 129 -14.16 -11.52 -8.07
N ASN A 130 -15.30 -11.13 -8.65
CA ASN A 130 -15.38 -9.93 -9.49
C ASN A 130 -15.26 -8.65 -8.66
N ARG A 131 -14.45 -7.70 -9.13
CA ARG A 131 -14.18 -6.39 -8.50
C ARG A 131 -14.71 -5.20 -9.30
N THR A 132 -15.65 -5.42 -10.21
CA THR A 132 -16.10 -4.36 -11.15
C THR A 132 -17.35 -3.61 -10.66
N VAL A 133 -17.84 -3.93 -9.47
CA VAL A 133 -18.98 -3.28 -8.83
C VAL A 133 -18.59 -2.95 -7.41
N LEU A 134 -18.37 -1.65 -7.13
CA LEU A 134 -17.88 -1.16 -5.84
C LEU A 134 -16.58 -1.87 -5.39
N PRO A 135 -15.49 -1.77 -6.15
CA PRO A 135 -14.24 -2.46 -5.80
C PRO A 135 -13.73 -2.05 -4.42
N ASP A 136 -13.09 -3.00 -3.76
CA ASP A 136 -12.32 -2.75 -2.54
C ASP A 136 -10.86 -2.41 -2.85
N ILE A 137 -10.16 -1.72 -1.96
CA ILE A 137 -8.70 -1.59 -2.03
C ILE A 137 -8.08 -2.91 -1.54
N GLY A 138 -7.01 -3.38 -2.20
CA GLY A 138 -6.25 -4.56 -1.77
C GLY A 138 -6.38 -5.76 -2.69
N ALA A 139 -6.06 -6.94 -2.17
CA ALA A 139 -5.96 -8.18 -2.96
C ALA A 139 -7.25 -9.02 -2.96
N TYR A 140 -8.18 -8.73 -2.04
CA TYR A 140 -9.42 -9.45 -1.83
C TYR A 140 -10.60 -8.51 -2.01
N GLU A 141 -11.66 -9.02 -2.63
CA GLU A 141 -12.96 -8.39 -2.57
C GLU A 141 -13.74 -8.96 -1.37
N TYR A 142 -14.33 -8.09 -0.58
CA TYR A 142 -15.27 -8.41 0.46
C TYR A 142 -16.49 -9.08 -0.16
N THR A 143 -16.81 -10.24 0.39
CA THR A 143 -18.05 -10.96 0.08
C THR A 143 -18.76 -11.23 1.40
N PRO A 144 -20.03 -10.83 1.55
CA PRO A 144 -20.80 -11.18 2.73
C PRO A 144 -20.81 -12.71 2.91
N GLU A 145 -20.54 -13.18 4.13
CA GLU A 145 -20.74 -14.59 4.44
C GLU A 145 -22.24 -14.94 4.36
N ASN A 146 -22.55 -16.08 3.72
CA ASN A 146 -23.91 -16.61 3.63
C ASN A 146 -24.27 -17.47 4.84
#